data_AF-A0A6I5NH79-F1
#
_entry.id   AF-A0A6I5NH79-F1
#
_cell.length_a   1.000
_cell.length_b   1.000
_cell.length_c   1.000
_cell.angle_alpha   90.00
_cell.angle_beta   90.00
_cell.angle_gamma   90.00
#
_symmetry.space_group_name_H-M   'P 1'
#
loop_
_entity.id
_entity.type
_entity.pdbx_description
1 polymer ?
#
loop_
_entity_poly.entity_id
_entity_poly.type
_entity_poly.pdbx_seq_one_letter_code
_entity_poly.pdbx_strand_id
1 'polypeptide(L)'
;GPLAAALGGETTERLAKVGITLGAEGLSQINRLVIKALTAEEQEIYARPQEQLAVALGQGLAAAAKQRPLVLVLDTYEIVDQTLCDYALRQVIQASGGQTIWVIAGRANLADSEQRGQIYFRGYRQDFSDQVYPVQLREFGLEEIQQFFAKQVEPIDATQAEALSRFSRGIPFVINLAAELWAKGVPFEEITAAPNQGDATQSAHYQIIKAMSQRFLVHCLGPEHRADRQTVFGLAMLRRSEAKLLRAMLDVEALEPRLQELQSRYSFILAESLQLDNKLKTFLGEYLLAPVRRSEPLLQEINQRALSWLDLRIEQATAGMTDRADRLAEEGIKFRQPA
;
A
#
# COMPACT_ATOMS: atom_id res chain seq x y z
N GLY A 1 17.88 32.19 -3.88
CA GLY A 1 18.16 31.22 -4.96
C GLY A 1 18.22 31.94 -6.30
N PRO A 2 18.85 31.37 -7.33
CA PRO A 2 19.03 32.00 -8.64
C PRO A 2 17.70 32.50 -9.26
N LEU A 3 16.59 31.80 -9.03
CA LEU A 3 15.24 32.25 -9.41
C LEU A 3 14.80 33.56 -8.74
N ALA A 4 15.13 33.76 -7.47
CA ALA A 4 14.79 34.98 -6.71
C ALA A 4 15.69 36.17 -7.10
N ALA A 5 16.91 35.90 -7.57
CA ALA A 5 17.83 36.92 -8.09
C ALA A 5 17.46 37.34 -9.52
N ALA A 6 16.98 36.41 -10.36
CA ALA A 6 16.52 36.68 -11.72
C ALA A 6 15.17 37.43 -11.75
N LEU A 7 14.33 37.23 -10.74
CA LEU A 7 13.00 37.84 -10.73
C LEU A 7 12.98 39.30 -10.25
N GLY A 8 13.94 39.81 -9.47
CA GLY A 8 13.92 41.20 -8.98
C GLY A 8 12.73 41.50 -8.04
N GLY A 9 12.96 42.37 -7.04
CA GLY A 9 11.99 42.61 -5.94
C GLY A 9 10.59 43.04 -6.39
N GLU A 10 10.50 43.79 -7.49
CA GLU A 10 9.25 44.31 -8.07
C GLU A 10 8.36 43.20 -8.68
N THR A 11 8.96 42.10 -9.13
CA THR A 11 8.24 41.01 -9.82
C THR A 11 7.68 40.01 -8.81
N THR A 12 8.35 39.83 -7.67
CA THR A 12 7.85 39.05 -6.52
C THR A 12 6.59 39.64 -5.90
N GLU A 13 6.50 40.97 -5.76
CA GLU A 13 5.27 41.64 -5.29
C GLU A 13 4.12 41.56 -6.30
N ARG A 14 4.43 41.65 -7.61
CA ARG A 14 3.43 41.44 -8.67
C ARG A 14 2.93 40.00 -8.70
N LEU A 15 3.80 39.01 -8.55
CA LEU A 15 3.43 37.59 -8.49
C LEU A 15 2.57 37.28 -7.26
N ALA A 16 2.87 37.88 -6.10
CA ALA A 16 2.03 37.78 -4.91
C ALA A 16 0.65 38.43 -5.11
N LYS A 17 0.57 39.61 -5.76
CA LYS A 17 -0.71 40.29 -6.07
C LYS A 17 -1.55 39.56 -7.13
N VAL A 18 -0.93 38.97 -8.15
CA VAL A 18 -1.64 38.25 -9.22
C VAL A 18 -2.05 36.83 -8.78
N GLY A 19 -1.27 36.19 -7.91
CA GLY A 19 -1.60 34.88 -7.35
C GLY A 19 -2.82 34.89 -6.42
N ILE A 20 -3.19 36.04 -5.86
CA ILE A 20 -4.35 36.20 -4.96
C ILE A 20 -5.66 36.41 -5.75
N THR A 21 -5.61 36.80 -7.03
CA THR A 21 -6.76 36.95 -7.94
C THR A 21 -6.85 35.76 -8.89
N LEU A 22 -7.39 34.63 -8.39
CA LEU A 22 -7.43 33.35 -9.10
C LEU A 22 -8.43 33.34 -10.28
N GLY A 23 -7.87 33.38 -11.50
CA GLY A 23 -8.52 33.07 -12.78
C GLY A 23 -7.48 32.59 -13.80
N ALA A 24 -7.92 31.97 -14.91
CA ALA A 24 -7.03 31.38 -15.93
C ALA A 24 -6.03 32.39 -16.55
N GLU A 25 -6.42 33.66 -16.65
CA GLU A 25 -5.54 34.74 -17.16
C GLU A 25 -4.39 35.08 -16.20
N GLY A 26 -4.61 35.02 -14.89
CA GLY A 26 -3.57 35.26 -13.89
C GLY A 26 -2.48 34.18 -13.92
N LEU A 27 -2.89 32.91 -14.03
CA LEU A 27 -1.97 31.77 -14.18
C LEU A 27 -1.16 31.86 -15.47
N SER A 28 -1.78 32.30 -16.58
CA SER A 28 -1.12 32.55 -17.87
C SER A 28 -0.02 33.64 -17.77
N GLN A 29 -0.30 34.74 -17.07
CA GLN A 29 0.66 35.82 -16.88
C GLN A 29 1.84 35.39 -15.99
N ILE A 30 1.56 34.67 -14.89
CA ILE A 30 2.61 34.08 -14.04
C ILE A 30 3.49 33.15 -14.87
N ASN A 31 2.88 32.27 -15.67
CA ASN A 31 3.63 31.31 -16.48
C ASN A 31 4.56 31.98 -17.50
N ARG A 32 4.13 33.08 -18.15
CA ARG A 32 4.99 33.86 -19.06
C ARG A 32 6.18 34.51 -18.36
N LEU A 33 5.97 35.03 -17.15
CA LEU A 33 7.03 35.67 -16.37
C LEU A 33 8.07 34.63 -15.94
N VAL A 34 7.61 33.45 -15.51
CA VAL A 34 8.49 32.33 -15.17
C VAL A 34 9.29 31.91 -16.39
N ILE A 35 8.65 31.62 -17.53
CA ILE A 35 9.34 31.20 -18.76
C ILE A 35 10.41 32.21 -19.21
N LYS A 36 10.13 33.52 -19.14
CA LYS A 36 11.10 34.57 -19.51
C LYS A 36 12.34 34.63 -18.60
N ALA A 37 12.22 34.18 -17.36
CA ALA A 37 13.31 34.19 -16.39
C ALA A 37 14.20 32.93 -16.46
N LEU A 38 13.74 31.89 -17.17
CA LEU A 38 14.44 30.62 -17.31
C LEU A 38 15.37 30.64 -18.54
N THR A 39 16.54 30.03 -18.41
CA THR A 39 17.42 29.68 -19.54
C THR A 39 16.75 28.66 -20.47
N ALA A 40 17.29 28.44 -21.67
CA ALA A 40 16.72 27.46 -22.60
C ALA A 40 16.64 26.03 -22.00
N GLU A 41 17.66 25.63 -21.24
CA GLU A 41 17.72 24.35 -20.55
C GLU A 41 16.69 24.27 -19.39
N GLU A 42 16.57 25.34 -18.60
CA GLU A 42 15.57 25.41 -17.53
C GLU A 42 14.13 25.49 -18.07
N GLN A 43 13.91 26.12 -19.22
CA GLN A 43 12.61 26.13 -19.90
C GLN A 43 12.20 24.73 -20.35
N GLU A 44 13.14 23.93 -20.84
CA GLU A 44 12.90 22.54 -21.23
C GLU A 44 12.52 21.69 -20.00
N ILE A 45 13.23 21.87 -18.88
CA ILE A 45 12.90 21.23 -17.59
C ILE A 45 11.52 21.66 -17.10
N TYR A 46 11.24 22.96 -17.13
CA TYR A 46 9.98 23.53 -16.64
C TYR A 46 8.78 23.14 -17.51
N ALA A 47 8.97 22.93 -18.81
CA ALA A 47 7.91 22.50 -19.71
C ALA A 47 7.46 21.06 -19.45
N ARG A 48 8.38 20.18 -19.03
CA ARG A 48 8.11 18.74 -18.83
C ARG A 48 8.80 18.18 -17.57
N PRO A 49 8.47 18.69 -16.38
CA PRO A 49 9.24 18.38 -15.17
C PRO A 49 9.18 16.89 -14.80
N GLN A 50 8.06 16.21 -15.07
CA GLN A 50 7.91 14.78 -14.75
C GLN A 50 8.78 13.89 -15.64
N GLU A 51 8.84 14.17 -16.95
CA GLU A 51 9.68 13.43 -17.89
C GLU A 51 11.17 13.64 -17.55
N GLN A 52 11.55 14.88 -17.26
CA GLN A 52 12.94 15.23 -16.95
C GLN A 52 13.39 14.62 -15.61
N LEU A 53 12.51 14.58 -14.61
CA LEU A 53 12.78 13.85 -13.36
C LEU A 53 12.91 12.35 -13.58
N ALA A 54 12.07 11.74 -14.41
CA ALA A 54 12.14 10.32 -14.74
C ALA A 54 13.46 9.96 -15.44
N VAL A 55 13.85 10.75 -16.45
CA VAL A 55 15.11 10.58 -17.17
C VAL A 55 16.32 10.79 -16.24
N ALA A 56 16.33 11.86 -15.43
CA ALA A 56 17.41 12.14 -14.50
C ALA A 56 17.57 11.03 -13.45
N LEU A 57 16.46 10.49 -12.92
CA LEU A 57 16.49 9.34 -12.01
C LEU A 57 17.10 8.12 -12.70
N GLY A 58 16.67 7.80 -13.93
CA GLY A 58 17.24 6.68 -14.70
C GLY A 58 18.73 6.87 -14.95
N GLN A 59 19.18 8.06 -15.36
CA GLN A 59 20.60 8.35 -15.56
C GLN A 59 21.41 8.23 -14.26
N GLY A 60 20.85 8.66 -13.13
CA GLY A 60 21.43 8.48 -11.81
C GLY A 60 21.61 6.99 -11.45
N LEU A 61 20.59 6.17 -11.72
CA LEU A 61 20.66 4.71 -11.56
C LEU A 61 21.73 4.10 -12.46
N ALA A 62 21.81 4.52 -13.73
CA ALA A 62 22.84 4.06 -14.65
C ALA A 62 24.26 4.41 -14.18
N ALA A 63 24.45 5.63 -13.64
CA ALA A 63 25.73 6.05 -13.08
C ALA A 63 26.11 5.24 -11.84
N ALA A 64 25.16 4.94 -10.95
CA ALA A 64 25.38 4.06 -9.81
C ALA A 64 25.67 2.61 -10.25
N ALA A 65 24.94 2.10 -11.24
CA ALA A 65 25.08 0.75 -11.76
C ALA A 65 26.49 0.47 -12.35
N LYS A 66 27.15 1.51 -12.90
CA LYS A 66 28.56 1.42 -13.39
C LYS A 66 29.55 1.01 -12.31
N GLN A 67 29.30 1.35 -11.05
CA GLN A 67 30.17 0.97 -9.93
C GLN A 67 29.80 -0.42 -9.41
N ARG A 68 28.50 -0.72 -9.39
CA ARG A 68 27.97 -1.99 -8.91
C ARG A 68 26.62 -2.26 -9.58
N PRO A 69 26.43 -3.40 -10.27
CA PRO A 69 25.14 -3.76 -10.86
C PRO A 69 24.00 -3.69 -9.84
N LEU A 70 22.87 -3.14 -10.27
CA LEU A 70 21.70 -2.89 -9.41
C LEU A 70 20.58 -3.85 -9.73
N VAL A 71 19.89 -4.32 -8.69
CA VAL A 71 18.61 -5.02 -8.79
C VAL A 71 17.56 -4.17 -8.07
N LEU A 72 16.56 -3.70 -8.80
CA LEU A 72 15.46 -2.90 -8.28
C LEU A 72 14.19 -3.73 -8.30
N VAL A 73 13.56 -3.88 -7.14
CA VAL A 73 12.34 -4.65 -6.97
C VAL A 73 11.18 -3.69 -6.70
N LEU A 74 10.18 -3.74 -7.56
CA LEU A 74 8.91 -3.05 -7.39
C LEU A 74 7.84 -4.09 -7.12
N ASP A 75 7.44 -4.19 -5.85
CA ASP A 75 6.35 -5.06 -5.40
C ASP A 75 5.05 -4.27 -5.31
N THR A 76 3.94 -4.90 -5.69
CA THR A 76 2.60 -4.28 -5.80
C THR A 76 2.54 -3.18 -6.85
N TYR A 77 2.79 -3.57 -8.11
CA TYR A 77 2.73 -2.69 -9.28
C TYR A 77 1.39 -1.93 -9.43
N GLU A 78 0.29 -2.40 -8.84
CA GLU A 78 -1.00 -1.72 -8.89
C GLU A 78 -0.97 -0.29 -8.33
N ILE A 79 0.00 0.03 -7.49
CA ILE A 79 0.21 1.40 -7.00
C ILE A 79 0.68 2.33 -8.14
N VAL A 80 1.47 1.80 -9.07
CA VAL A 80 2.05 2.54 -10.21
C VAL A 80 1.30 2.32 -11.52
N ASP A 81 0.31 1.42 -11.57
CA ASP A 81 -0.57 1.13 -12.73
C ASP A 81 -1.51 2.30 -13.11
N GLN A 82 -1.22 3.53 -12.65
CA GLN A 82 -1.81 4.76 -13.15
C GLN A 82 -1.03 5.20 -14.39
N THR A 83 -1.73 5.57 -15.46
CA THR A 83 -1.12 5.86 -16.77
C THR A 83 0.10 6.78 -16.70
N LEU A 84 0.01 7.91 -15.98
CA LEU A 84 1.13 8.85 -15.84
C LEU A 84 2.33 8.26 -15.09
N CYS A 85 2.07 7.47 -14.03
CA CYS A 85 3.11 6.84 -13.23
C CYS A 85 3.81 5.71 -14.00
N ASP A 86 3.05 4.88 -14.73
CA ASP A 86 3.62 3.81 -15.56
C ASP A 86 4.50 4.36 -16.68
N TYR A 87 4.07 5.42 -17.38
CA TYR A 87 4.90 6.06 -18.40
C TYR A 87 6.19 6.65 -17.82
N ALA A 88 6.12 7.30 -16.67
CA ALA A 88 7.32 7.80 -15.99
C ALA A 88 8.25 6.65 -15.60
N LEU A 89 7.73 5.55 -15.04
CA LEU A 89 8.53 4.38 -14.69
C LEU A 89 9.23 3.77 -15.91
N ARG A 90 8.56 3.66 -17.05
CA ARG A 90 9.18 3.18 -18.30
C ARG A 90 10.34 4.06 -18.74
N GLN A 91 10.20 5.39 -18.64
CA GLN A 91 11.30 6.32 -18.94
C GLN A 91 12.49 6.13 -18.00
N VAL A 92 12.24 5.93 -16.70
CA VAL A 92 13.30 5.61 -15.73
C VAL A 92 14.02 4.32 -16.12
N ILE A 93 13.27 3.25 -16.44
CA ILE A 93 13.85 1.95 -16.84
C ILE A 93 14.72 2.12 -18.09
N GLN A 94 14.20 2.79 -19.12
CA GLN A 94 14.94 3.05 -20.37
C GLN A 94 16.23 3.82 -20.12
N ALA A 95 16.20 4.85 -19.27
CA ALA A 95 17.37 5.65 -18.94
C ALA A 95 18.35 4.96 -17.97
N SER A 96 17.93 3.91 -17.25
CA SER A 96 18.76 3.19 -16.27
C SER A 96 19.81 2.23 -16.85
N GLY A 97 19.70 1.89 -18.14
CA GLY A 97 20.67 1.08 -18.87
C GLY A 97 20.77 -0.39 -18.44
N GLY A 98 21.54 -1.18 -19.19
CA GLY A 98 21.57 -2.65 -19.07
C GLY A 98 22.28 -3.24 -17.83
N GLN A 99 22.86 -2.40 -16.96
CA GLN A 99 23.44 -2.85 -15.67
C GLN A 99 22.45 -2.73 -14.50
N THR A 100 21.21 -2.35 -14.80
CA THR A 100 20.10 -2.29 -13.85
C THR A 100 19.09 -3.37 -14.22
N ILE A 101 18.84 -4.31 -13.32
CA ILE A 101 17.79 -5.33 -13.47
C ILE A 101 16.55 -4.86 -12.71
N TRP A 102 15.41 -4.86 -13.38
CA TRP A 102 14.13 -4.51 -12.78
C TRP A 102 13.28 -5.77 -12.58
N VAL A 103 12.83 -5.98 -11.35
CA VAL A 103 11.85 -7.02 -11.00
C VAL A 103 10.55 -6.31 -10.66
N ILE A 104 9.55 -6.43 -11.53
CA ILE A 104 8.25 -5.78 -11.36
C ILE A 104 7.21 -6.86 -11.05
N ALA A 105 6.70 -6.86 -9.82
CA ALA A 105 5.70 -7.80 -9.36
C ALA A 105 4.33 -7.13 -9.30
N GLY A 106 3.34 -7.78 -9.91
CA GLY A 106 1.95 -7.37 -9.91
C GLY A 106 1.03 -8.59 -10.05
N ARG A 107 -0.27 -8.37 -9.85
CA ARG A 107 -1.31 -9.42 -9.92
C ARG A 107 -1.71 -9.75 -11.35
N ALA A 108 -1.54 -8.81 -12.27
CA ALA A 108 -1.88 -8.97 -13.68
C ALA A 108 -0.65 -9.31 -14.54
N ASN A 109 -0.88 -9.78 -15.76
CA ASN A 109 0.21 -9.97 -16.72
C ASN A 109 0.75 -8.61 -17.16
N LEU A 110 1.94 -8.25 -16.68
CA LEU A 110 2.59 -6.97 -17.04
C LEU A 110 3.41 -7.07 -18.33
N ALA A 111 3.74 -8.28 -18.79
CA ALA A 111 4.59 -8.46 -19.97
C ALA A 111 3.83 -8.18 -21.26
N ASP A 112 2.59 -8.66 -21.36
CA ASP A 112 1.77 -8.58 -22.57
C ASP A 112 0.74 -7.46 -22.50
N SER A 113 0.40 -6.89 -23.65
CA SER A 113 -0.68 -5.90 -23.73
C SER A 113 -2.04 -6.58 -23.63
N GLU A 114 -2.95 -5.99 -22.86
CA GLU A 114 -4.29 -6.55 -22.67
C GLU A 114 -5.32 -5.46 -22.36
N GLN A 115 -6.59 -5.74 -22.66
CA GLN A 115 -7.71 -4.91 -22.26
C GLN A 115 -8.10 -5.26 -20.82
N ARG A 116 -7.95 -4.32 -19.88
CA ARG A 116 -8.33 -4.47 -18.47
C ARG A 116 -9.59 -3.66 -18.18
N GLY A 117 -10.75 -4.28 -18.40
CA GLY A 117 -12.03 -3.59 -18.31
C GLY A 117 -12.12 -2.46 -19.34
N GLN A 118 -12.20 -1.22 -18.88
CA GLN A 118 -12.26 -0.03 -19.75
C GLN A 118 -10.89 0.56 -20.09
N ILE A 119 -9.81 0.05 -19.49
CA ILE A 119 -8.46 0.59 -19.66
C ILE A 119 -7.65 -0.38 -20.52
N TYR A 120 -7.00 0.15 -21.56
CA TYR A 120 -6.04 -0.61 -22.34
C TYR A 120 -4.67 -0.54 -21.65
N PHE A 121 -4.13 -1.70 -21.26
CA PHE A 121 -2.79 -1.80 -20.71
C PHE A 121 -1.79 -2.17 -21.81
N ARG A 122 -0.73 -1.38 -21.94
CA ARG A 122 0.38 -1.65 -22.86
C ARG A 122 1.44 -2.50 -22.14
N GLY A 123 1.67 -3.73 -22.58
CA GLY A 123 2.64 -4.63 -21.97
C GLY A 123 4.07 -4.12 -22.04
N TYR A 124 4.91 -4.49 -21.07
CA TYR A 124 6.33 -4.11 -21.04
C TYR A 124 7.11 -4.65 -22.24
N ARG A 125 6.69 -5.77 -22.85
CA ARG A 125 7.33 -6.29 -24.08
C ARG A 125 7.26 -5.31 -25.26
N GLN A 126 6.29 -4.37 -25.26
CA GLN A 126 6.19 -3.35 -26.31
C GLN A 126 7.32 -2.32 -26.28
N ASP A 127 7.94 -2.11 -25.12
CA ASP A 127 9.03 -1.14 -24.95
C ASP A 127 10.39 -1.82 -24.73
N PHE A 128 10.38 -3.07 -24.24
CA PHE A 128 11.59 -3.77 -23.79
C PHE A 128 11.80 -5.15 -24.45
N SER A 129 10.91 -5.60 -25.34
CA SER A 129 10.95 -6.88 -26.09
C SER A 129 11.71 -8.01 -25.39
N ASP A 130 12.93 -8.30 -25.84
CA ASP A 130 13.75 -9.47 -25.46
C ASP A 130 14.38 -9.34 -24.07
N GLN A 131 14.20 -8.18 -23.42
CA GLN A 131 14.69 -7.89 -22.07
C GLN A 131 13.62 -8.16 -21.00
N VAL A 132 12.43 -8.66 -21.39
CA VAL A 132 11.34 -8.98 -20.45
C VAL A 132 11.23 -10.49 -20.24
N TYR A 133 11.48 -10.91 -19.00
CA TYR A 133 11.34 -12.30 -18.56
C TYR A 133 10.11 -12.46 -17.66
N PRO A 134 8.93 -12.80 -18.21
CA PRO A 134 7.75 -13.00 -17.37
C PRO A 134 7.92 -14.25 -16.51
N VAL A 135 7.73 -14.06 -15.20
CA VAL A 135 7.65 -15.16 -14.24
C VAL A 135 6.23 -15.20 -13.71
N GLN A 136 5.49 -16.25 -14.08
CA GLN A 136 4.15 -16.49 -13.54
C GLN A 136 4.26 -17.35 -12.29
N LEU A 137 3.94 -16.78 -11.13
CA LEU A 137 3.81 -17.54 -9.90
C LEU A 137 2.55 -18.39 -9.96
N ARG A 138 2.70 -19.69 -9.69
CA ARG A 138 1.62 -20.66 -9.74
C ARG A 138 1.13 -21.00 -8.33
N GLU A 139 -0.07 -21.56 -8.27
CA GLU A 139 -0.59 -22.22 -7.07
C GLU A 139 0.26 -23.44 -6.73
N PHE A 140 0.30 -23.81 -5.45
CA PHE A 140 1.05 -24.97 -4.99
C PHE A 140 0.41 -26.27 -5.47
N GLY A 141 1.23 -27.15 -6.04
CA GLY A 141 0.92 -28.55 -6.26
C GLY A 141 1.02 -29.39 -4.98
N LEU A 142 0.68 -30.68 -5.09
CA LEU A 142 0.67 -31.62 -3.97
C LEU A 142 2.04 -31.73 -3.28
N GLU A 143 3.10 -31.84 -4.08
CA GLU A 143 4.46 -31.97 -3.55
C GLU A 143 4.89 -30.71 -2.79
N GLU A 144 4.58 -29.52 -3.32
CA GLU A 144 4.90 -28.23 -2.68
C GLU A 144 4.13 -28.06 -1.37
N ILE A 145 2.88 -28.53 -1.30
CA ILE A 145 2.08 -28.54 -0.07
C ILE A 145 2.75 -29.44 0.98
N GLN A 146 3.15 -30.66 0.62
CA GLN A 146 3.79 -31.59 1.56
C GLN A 146 5.15 -31.05 2.05
N GLN A 147 5.97 -30.52 1.12
CA GLN A 147 7.25 -29.89 1.45
C GLN A 147 7.05 -28.67 2.38
N PHE A 148 6.02 -27.87 2.13
CA PHE A 148 5.69 -26.72 2.99
C PHE A 148 5.33 -27.18 4.41
N PHE A 149 4.46 -28.18 4.56
CA PHE A 149 4.08 -28.71 5.86
C PHE A 149 5.28 -29.30 6.59
N ALA A 150 6.06 -30.17 5.94
CA ALA A 150 7.24 -30.80 6.55
C ALA A 150 8.30 -29.78 7.02
N LYS A 151 8.34 -28.58 6.40
CA LYS A 151 9.25 -27.50 6.78
C LYS A 151 8.71 -26.64 7.92
N GLN A 152 7.41 -26.38 7.96
CA GLN A 152 6.81 -25.41 8.88
C GLN A 152 6.21 -26.04 10.14
N VAL A 153 5.63 -27.23 10.01
CA VAL A 153 4.79 -27.88 11.03
C VAL A 153 4.97 -29.41 10.95
N GLU A 154 4.13 -30.17 11.64
CA GLU A 154 4.16 -31.63 11.50
C GLU A 154 3.80 -32.05 10.06
N PRO A 155 4.56 -32.98 9.44
CA PRO A 155 4.29 -33.45 8.09
C PRO A 155 2.90 -34.03 7.92
N ILE A 156 2.34 -33.90 6.72
CA ILE A 156 1.06 -34.50 6.34
C ILE A 156 1.27 -35.62 5.30
N ASP A 157 0.37 -36.60 5.31
CA ASP A 157 0.38 -37.67 4.32
C ASP A 157 -0.19 -37.24 2.95
N ALA A 158 -0.15 -38.14 1.96
CA ALA A 158 -0.63 -37.86 0.61
C ALA A 158 -2.14 -37.61 0.56
N THR A 159 -2.94 -38.32 1.36
CA THR A 159 -4.40 -38.17 1.39
C THR A 159 -4.80 -36.82 1.99
N GLN A 160 -4.12 -36.41 3.05
CA GLN A 160 -4.24 -35.09 3.65
C GLN A 160 -3.83 -34.00 2.66
N ALA A 161 -2.70 -34.15 1.96
CA ALA A 161 -2.25 -33.21 0.95
C ALA A 161 -3.26 -33.06 -0.21
N GLU A 162 -3.87 -34.16 -0.67
CA GLU A 162 -4.93 -34.12 -1.68
C GLU A 162 -6.19 -33.40 -1.20
N ALA A 163 -6.64 -33.69 0.03
CA ALA A 163 -7.81 -33.04 0.61
C ALA A 163 -7.57 -31.53 0.78
N LEU A 164 -6.39 -31.13 1.28
CA LEU A 164 -6.02 -29.73 1.41
C LEU A 164 -5.84 -29.06 0.05
N SER A 165 -5.23 -29.71 -0.93
CA SER A 165 -5.11 -29.18 -2.31
C SER A 165 -6.49 -28.93 -2.92
N ARG A 166 -7.43 -29.88 -2.77
CA ARG A 166 -8.81 -29.73 -3.26
C ARG A 166 -9.55 -28.58 -2.58
N PHE A 167 -9.41 -28.44 -1.26
CA PHE A 167 -10.03 -27.36 -0.50
C PHE A 167 -9.40 -26.00 -0.83
N SER A 168 -8.08 -25.90 -0.71
CA SER A 168 -7.32 -24.64 -0.83
C SER A 168 -7.12 -24.19 -2.27
N ARG A 169 -7.30 -25.09 -3.25
CA ARG A 169 -6.92 -24.89 -4.66
C ARG A 169 -5.47 -24.45 -4.81
N GLY A 170 -4.57 -24.93 -3.94
CA GLY A 170 -3.16 -24.58 -4.00
C GLY A 170 -2.84 -23.12 -3.62
N ILE A 171 -3.79 -22.34 -3.10
CA ILE A 171 -3.56 -20.94 -2.73
C ILE A 171 -2.56 -20.89 -1.55
N PRO A 172 -1.35 -20.31 -1.72
CA PRO A 172 -0.31 -20.35 -0.69
C PRO A 172 -0.76 -19.74 0.65
N PHE A 173 -1.52 -18.64 0.61
CA PHE A 173 -2.10 -18.01 1.79
C PHE A 173 -3.01 -18.97 2.58
N VAL A 174 -3.85 -19.75 1.89
CA VAL A 174 -4.79 -20.68 2.53
C VAL A 174 -4.04 -21.88 3.12
N ILE A 175 -3.03 -22.40 2.40
CA ILE A 175 -2.15 -23.48 2.85
C ILE A 175 -1.40 -23.07 4.13
N ASN A 176 -0.91 -21.83 4.16
CA ASN A 176 -0.24 -21.27 5.31
C ASN A 176 -1.14 -21.16 6.54
N LEU A 177 -2.38 -20.64 6.39
CA LEU A 177 -3.35 -20.65 7.50
C LEU A 177 -3.72 -22.07 7.94
N ALA A 178 -3.82 -23.03 7.01
CA ALA A 178 -4.08 -24.42 7.34
C ALA A 178 -2.94 -25.03 8.16
N ALA A 179 -1.68 -24.72 7.84
CA ALA A 179 -0.53 -25.13 8.64
C ALA A 179 -0.57 -24.52 10.04
N GLU A 180 -0.94 -23.24 10.18
CA GLU A 180 -1.10 -22.60 11.49
C GLU A 180 -2.20 -23.26 12.33
N LEU A 181 -3.34 -23.64 11.73
CA LEU A 181 -4.39 -24.40 12.41
C LEU A 181 -3.92 -25.81 12.81
N TRP A 182 -3.19 -26.47 11.91
CA TRP A 182 -2.64 -27.80 12.17
C TRP A 182 -1.65 -27.80 13.34
N ALA A 183 -0.75 -26.81 13.40
CA ALA A 183 0.16 -26.63 14.52
C ALA A 183 -0.54 -26.38 15.87
N LYS A 184 -1.80 -25.90 15.84
CA LYS A 184 -2.64 -25.71 17.02
C LYS A 184 -3.45 -26.95 17.39
N GLY A 185 -3.30 -28.06 16.66
CA GLY A 185 -4.00 -29.32 16.91
C GLY A 185 -5.44 -29.33 16.43
N VAL A 186 -5.82 -28.44 15.49
CA VAL A 186 -7.15 -28.48 14.88
C VAL A 186 -7.26 -29.72 13.97
N PRO A 187 -8.32 -30.54 14.08
CA PRO A 187 -8.49 -31.73 13.25
C PRO A 187 -8.48 -31.41 11.76
N PHE A 188 -7.85 -32.26 10.96
CA PHE A 188 -7.66 -32.02 9.52
C PHE A 188 -8.99 -31.97 8.75
N GLU A 189 -9.98 -32.74 9.19
CA GLU A 189 -11.34 -32.77 8.66
C GLU A 189 -12.03 -31.41 8.85
N GLU A 190 -11.77 -30.73 9.97
CA GLU A 190 -12.27 -29.39 10.24
C GLU A 190 -11.55 -28.34 9.38
N ILE A 191 -10.22 -28.45 9.26
CA ILE A 191 -9.39 -27.58 8.41
C ILE A 191 -9.84 -27.64 6.94
N THR A 192 -10.20 -28.82 6.45
CA THR A 192 -10.55 -29.06 5.04
C THR A 192 -12.05 -29.16 4.76
N ALA A 193 -12.89 -28.97 5.77
CA ALA A 193 -14.34 -28.99 5.61
C ALA A 193 -14.78 -28.01 4.51
N ALA A 194 -15.83 -28.37 3.76
CA ALA A 194 -16.36 -27.51 2.71
C ALA A 194 -16.78 -26.14 3.29
N PRO A 195 -16.56 -25.02 2.56
CA PRO A 195 -17.16 -23.75 2.93
C PRO A 195 -18.69 -23.90 3.02
N ASN A 196 -19.31 -23.23 4.00
CA ASN A 196 -20.77 -23.09 4.02
C ASN A 196 -21.23 -22.47 2.69
N GLN A 197 -22.39 -22.90 2.17
CA GLN A 197 -22.95 -22.34 0.93
C GLN A 197 -23.04 -20.81 1.06
N GLY A 198 -22.14 -20.12 0.36
CA GLY A 198 -22.08 -18.68 0.32
C GLY A 198 -23.07 -18.11 -0.69
N ASP A 199 -23.12 -16.79 -0.76
CA ASP A 199 -23.80 -16.10 -1.84
C ASP A 199 -23.24 -16.56 -3.20
N ALA A 200 -24.12 -17.05 -4.09
CA ALA A 200 -23.76 -17.56 -5.40
C ALA A 200 -23.06 -16.52 -6.29
N THR A 201 -23.13 -15.24 -5.93
CA THR A 201 -22.44 -14.15 -6.62
C THR A 201 -20.94 -14.06 -6.27
N GLN A 202 -20.49 -14.70 -5.19
CA GLN A 202 -19.08 -14.65 -4.77
C GLN A 202 -18.23 -15.73 -5.45
N SER A 203 -17.03 -15.35 -5.88
CA SER A 203 -16.09 -16.30 -6.50
C SER A 203 -15.70 -17.41 -5.51
N ALA A 204 -15.53 -18.64 -6.01
CA ALA A 204 -15.12 -19.77 -5.18
C ALA A 204 -13.78 -19.51 -4.45
N HIS A 205 -12.86 -18.78 -5.09
CA HIS A 205 -11.60 -18.37 -4.49
C HIS A 205 -11.81 -17.47 -3.26
N TYR A 206 -12.73 -16.52 -3.33
CA TYR A 206 -13.09 -15.68 -2.17
C TYR A 206 -13.73 -16.49 -1.04
N GLN A 207 -14.63 -17.42 -1.37
CA GLN A 207 -15.29 -18.26 -0.37
C GLN A 207 -14.30 -19.14 0.41
N ILE A 208 -13.27 -19.69 -0.25
CA ILE A 208 -12.21 -20.49 0.40
C ILE A 208 -11.41 -19.61 1.37
N ILE A 209 -10.95 -18.44 0.92
CA ILE A 209 -10.19 -17.49 1.77
C ILE A 209 -11.03 -17.10 2.99
N LYS A 210 -12.31 -16.79 2.78
CA LYS A 210 -13.23 -16.41 3.85
C LYS A 210 -13.42 -17.55 4.86
N ALA A 211 -13.69 -18.76 4.40
CA ALA A 211 -13.88 -19.92 5.28
C ALA A 211 -12.62 -20.23 6.10
N MET A 212 -11.45 -20.23 5.46
CA MET A 212 -10.19 -20.49 6.17
C MET A 212 -9.85 -19.37 7.16
N SER A 213 -10.06 -18.10 6.78
CA SER A 213 -9.84 -16.97 7.67
C SER A 213 -10.80 -17.01 8.87
N GLN A 214 -12.05 -17.45 8.68
CA GLN A 214 -13.00 -17.65 9.78
C GLN A 214 -12.54 -18.74 10.76
N ARG A 215 -12.09 -19.89 10.26
CA ARG A 215 -11.51 -20.96 11.10
C ARG A 215 -10.33 -20.43 11.89
N PHE A 216 -9.43 -19.74 11.20
CA PHE A 216 -8.28 -19.10 11.84
C PHE A 216 -8.71 -18.15 12.98
N LEU A 217 -9.71 -17.28 12.77
CA LEU A 217 -10.21 -16.41 13.83
C LEU A 217 -10.76 -17.18 15.04
N VAL A 218 -11.44 -18.31 14.79
CA VAL A 218 -12.06 -19.11 15.85
C VAL A 218 -11.00 -19.85 16.68
N HIS A 219 -10.03 -20.50 16.03
CA HIS A 219 -9.08 -21.39 16.71
C HIS A 219 -7.78 -20.70 17.13
N CYS A 220 -7.35 -19.67 16.41
CA CYS A 220 -6.07 -19.00 16.65
C CYS A 220 -6.22 -17.63 17.31
N LEU A 221 -7.39 -16.99 17.18
CA LEU A 221 -7.70 -15.67 17.75
C LEU A 221 -9.01 -15.69 18.57
N GLY A 222 -9.24 -16.79 19.28
CA GLY A 222 -10.35 -16.95 20.21
C GLY A 222 -10.24 -16.02 21.45
N PRO A 223 -11.18 -16.11 22.39
CA PRO A 223 -11.18 -15.29 23.61
C PRO A 223 -9.89 -15.38 24.44
N GLU A 224 -9.25 -16.55 24.47
CA GLU A 224 -7.96 -16.80 25.12
C GLU A 224 -6.80 -16.03 24.48
N HIS A 225 -6.94 -15.65 23.21
CA HIS A 225 -5.97 -14.86 22.43
C HIS A 225 -6.43 -13.41 22.24
N ARG A 226 -7.16 -12.84 23.23
CA ARG A 226 -7.75 -11.48 23.17
C ARG A 226 -6.75 -10.41 22.73
N ALA A 227 -5.53 -10.41 23.29
CA ALA A 227 -4.52 -9.40 22.97
C ALA A 227 -4.03 -9.51 21.52
N ASP A 228 -3.93 -10.72 20.98
CA ASP A 228 -3.52 -10.97 19.60
C ASP A 228 -4.65 -10.53 18.64
N ARG A 229 -5.88 -10.90 18.98
CA ARG A 229 -7.09 -10.47 18.27
C ARG A 229 -7.21 -8.95 18.23
N GLN A 230 -6.92 -8.28 19.34
CA GLN A 230 -6.92 -6.82 19.41
C GLN A 230 -5.94 -6.21 18.41
N THR A 231 -4.70 -6.72 18.38
CA THR A 231 -3.67 -6.25 17.44
C THR A 231 -4.06 -6.50 16.00
N VAL A 232 -4.55 -7.70 15.67
CA VAL A 232 -4.99 -8.05 14.31
C VAL A 232 -6.17 -7.17 13.86
N PHE A 233 -7.14 -6.91 14.73
CA PHE A 233 -8.26 -6.02 14.42
C PHE A 233 -7.80 -4.58 14.22
N GLY A 234 -6.90 -4.08 15.07
CA GLY A 234 -6.30 -2.75 14.92
C GLY A 234 -5.60 -2.58 13.58
N LEU A 235 -4.76 -3.56 13.18
CA LEU A 235 -4.07 -3.55 11.89
C LEU A 235 -5.03 -3.61 10.70
N ALA A 236 -6.12 -4.38 10.80
CA ALA A 236 -7.12 -4.47 9.75
C ALA A 236 -7.90 -3.15 9.53
N MET A 237 -8.17 -2.42 10.61
CA MET A 237 -8.91 -1.16 10.58
C MET A 237 -8.11 0.02 10.00
N LEU A 238 -6.78 -0.05 10.05
CA LEU A 238 -5.92 1.00 9.52
C LEU A 238 -5.98 1.08 7.99
N ARG A 239 -6.40 2.25 7.48
CA ARG A 239 -6.31 2.56 6.05
C ARG A 239 -4.87 2.77 5.59
N ARG A 240 -4.03 3.34 6.45
CA ARG A 240 -2.61 3.62 6.22
C ARG A 240 -1.80 3.20 7.44
N SER A 241 -0.55 2.82 7.23
CA SER A 241 0.38 2.48 8.29
C SER A 241 0.66 3.72 9.15
N GLU A 242 0.09 3.77 10.35
CA GLU A 242 0.26 4.89 11.28
C GLU A 242 0.56 4.38 12.70
N ALA A 243 1.85 4.25 13.02
CA ALA A 243 2.33 3.68 14.28
C ALA A 243 1.71 4.34 15.52
N LYS A 244 1.61 5.68 15.52
CA LYS A 244 1.08 6.43 16.67
C LYS A 244 -0.40 6.15 16.92
N LEU A 245 -1.20 6.08 15.85
CA LEU A 245 -2.61 5.73 15.94
C LEU A 245 -2.78 4.27 16.37
N LEU A 246 -2.03 3.33 15.78
CA LEU A 246 -2.08 1.92 16.18
C LEU A 246 -1.73 1.75 17.65
N ARG A 247 -0.69 2.43 18.12
CA ARG A 247 -0.27 2.39 19.52
C ARG A 247 -1.39 2.87 20.45
N ALA A 248 -2.09 3.95 20.09
CA ALA A 248 -3.23 4.43 20.86
C ALA A 248 -4.41 3.45 20.84
N MET A 249 -4.72 2.88 19.68
CA MET A 249 -5.78 1.85 19.52
C MET A 249 -5.53 0.62 20.41
N LEU A 250 -4.29 0.17 20.47
CA LEU A 250 -3.89 -1.02 21.22
C LEU A 250 -3.63 -0.75 22.70
N ASP A 251 -3.40 0.52 23.08
CA ASP A 251 -2.98 0.93 24.42
C ASP A 251 -1.72 0.19 24.88
N VAL A 252 -0.68 0.28 24.05
CA VAL A 252 0.62 -0.35 24.30
C VAL A 252 1.70 0.72 24.33
N GLU A 253 2.71 0.56 25.18
CA GLU A 253 3.83 1.50 25.22
C GLU A 253 4.79 1.28 24.03
N ALA A 254 5.11 0.01 23.75
CA ALA A 254 6.04 -0.42 22.71
C ALA A 254 5.30 -1.27 21.66
N LEU A 255 5.20 -0.76 20.45
CA LEU A 255 4.46 -1.40 19.36
C LEU A 255 5.32 -2.44 18.63
N GLU A 256 6.59 -2.13 18.40
CA GLU A 256 7.50 -2.95 17.60
C GLU A 256 7.74 -4.34 18.22
N PRO A 257 8.07 -4.50 19.52
CA PRO A 257 8.26 -5.81 20.12
C PRO A 257 6.98 -6.64 20.09
N ARG A 258 5.83 -5.98 20.29
CA ARG A 258 4.52 -6.61 20.24
C ARG A 258 4.22 -7.18 18.86
N LEU A 259 4.52 -6.42 17.80
CA LEU A 259 4.32 -6.88 16.43
C LEU A 259 5.33 -7.96 16.02
N GLN A 260 6.57 -7.89 16.49
CA GLN A 260 7.57 -8.94 16.25
C GLN A 260 7.19 -10.28 16.91
N GLU A 261 6.73 -10.23 18.17
CA GLU A 261 6.20 -11.41 18.88
C GLU A 261 4.96 -11.99 18.19
N LEU A 262 4.11 -11.12 17.63
CA LEU A 262 2.92 -11.56 16.92
C LEU A 262 3.27 -12.14 15.55
N GLN A 263 4.23 -11.55 14.84
CA GLN A 263 4.75 -12.03 13.55
C GLN A 263 5.46 -13.39 13.68
N SER A 264 6.17 -13.64 14.79
CA SER A 264 6.80 -14.95 15.01
C SER A 264 5.79 -16.08 15.22
N ARG A 265 4.56 -15.75 15.60
CA ARG A 265 3.45 -16.70 15.79
C ARG A 265 2.52 -16.79 14.58
N TYR A 266 2.39 -15.69 13.85
CA TYR A 266 1.44 -15.53 12.75
C TYR A 266 2.12 -14.87 11.55
N SER A 267 2.34 -15.66 10.52
CA SER A 267 3.16 -15.29 9.36
C SER A 267 2.50 -14.24 8.44
N PHE A 268 1.19 -14.03 8.56
CA PHE A 268 0.44 -13.01 7.80
C PHE A 268 0.61 -11.59 8.36
N ILE A 269 1.41 -11.41 9.41
CA ILE A 269 1.67 -10.10 10.01
C ILE A 269 2.98 -9.56 9.49
N LEU A 270 2.93 -8.35 8.94
CA LEU A 270 4.08 -7.63 8.41
C LEU A 270 4.43 -6.53 9.41
N ALA A 271 5.24 -6.88 10.41
CA ALA A 271 5.57 -5.98 11.52
C ALA A 271 6.25 -4.69 11.03
N GLU A 272 7.19 -4.81 10.08
CA GLU A 272 7.94 -3.68 9.54
C GLU A 272 7.06 -2.66 8.80
N SER A 273 6.02 -3.13 8.11
CA SER A 273 5.11 -2.27 7.35
C SER A 273 3.84 -1.90 8.12
N LEU A 274 3.65 -2.42 9.34
CA LEU A 274 2.43 -2.28 10.15
C LEU A 274 1.17 -2.75 9.40
N GLN A 275 1.26 -3.89 8.71
CA GLN A 275 0.18 -4.41 7.85
C GLN A 275 -0.12 -5.88 8.11
N LEU A 276 -1.26 -6.31 7.59
CA LEU A 276 -1.63 -7.71 7.44
C LEU A 276 -1.52 -8.10 5.96
N ASP A 277 -1.39 -9.39 5.69
CA ASP A 277 -1.65 -9.94 4.37
C ASP A 277 -2.97 -9.39 3.80
N ASN A 278 -2.93 -8.95 2.54
CA ASN A 278 -4.05 -8.28 1.89
C ASN A 278 -5.33 -9.12 1.85
N LYS A 279 -5.23 -10.45 1.73
CA LYS A 279 -6.39 -11.35 1.71
C LYS A 279 -7.07 -11.38 3.08
N LEU A 280 -6.28 -11.50 4.16
CA LEU A 280 -6.80 -11.43 5.52
C LEU A 280 -7.38 -10.05 5.84
N LYS A 281 -6.68 -8.97 5.45
CA LYS A 281 -7.15 -7.60 5.65
C LYS A 281 -8.50 -7.35 4.97
N THR A 282 -8.66 -7.83 3.73
CA THR A 282 -9.92 -7.70 2.97
C THR A 282 -11.05 -8.44 3.67
N PHE A 283 -10.84 -9.70 4.05
CA PHE A 283 -11.80 -10.48 4.81
C PHE A 283 -12.18 -9.80 6.15
N LEU A 284 -11.18 -9.34 6.91
CA LEU A 284 -11.38 -8.68 8.20
C LEU A 284 -12.14 -7.37 8.06
N GLY A 285 -11.92 -6.62 6.99
CA GLY A 285 -12.71 -5.42 6.69
C GLY A 285 -14.20 -5.71 6.63
N GLU A 286 -14.61 -6.73 5.88
CA GLU A 286 -16.02 -7.16 5.82
C GLU A 286 -16.50 -7.74 7.16
N TYR A 287 -15.67 -8.58 7.79
CA TYR A 287 -15.99 -9.24 9.05
C TYR A 287 -16.28 -8.23 10.16
N LEU A 288 -15.42 -7.22 10.34
CA LEU A 288 -15.55 -6.20 11.38
C LEU A 288 -16.69 -5.22 11.09
N LEU A 289 -17.10 -5.07 9.83
CA LEU A 289 -18.24 -4.25 9.44
C LEU A 289 -19.60 -4.93 9.70
N ALA A 290 -19.65 -6.23 10.01
CA ALA A 290 -20.91 -6.91 10.30
C ALA A 290 -21.60 -6.32 11.56
N PRO A 291 -22.93 -6.08 11.55
CA PRO A 291 -23.62 -5.41 12.66
C PRO A 291 -23.37 -6.03 14.03
N VAL A 292 -23.41 -7.36 14.11
CA VAL A 292 -23.17 -8.12 15.35
C VAL A 292 -21.74 -7.92 15.88
N ARG A 293 -20.76 -7.72 14.98
CA ARG A 293 -19.36 -7.52 15.35
C ARG A 293 -19.11 -6.10 15.84
N ARG A 294 -19.81 -5.10 15.29
CA ARG A 294 -19.70 -3.70 15.73
C ARG A 294 -20.08 -3.50 17.19
N SER A 295 -20.96 -4.33 17.74
CA SER A 295 -21.33 -4.30 19.16
C SER A 295 -20.38 -5.09 20.06
N GLU A 296 -19.33 -5.73 19.54
CA GLU A 296 -18.36 -6.44 20.38
C GLU A 296 -17.58 -5.47 21.27
N PRO A 297 -17.44 -5.75 22.58
CA PRO A 297 -16.74 -4.87 23.51
C PRO A 297 -15.30 -4.53 23.07
N LEU A 298 -14.58 -5.52 22.54
CA LEU A 298 -13.21 -5.33 22.07
C LEU A 298 -13.15 -4.31 20.92
N LEU A 299 -14.08 -4.38 19.96
CA LEU A 299 -14.08 -3.48 18.81
C LEU A 299 -14.54 -2.06 19.21
N GLN A 300 -15.48 -1.96 20.15
CA GLN A 300 -15.87 -0.68 20.75
C GLN A 300 -14.70 0.00 21.45
N GLU A 301 -13.93 -0.76 22.24
CA GLU A 301 -12.74 -0.26 22.93
C GLU A 301 -11.67 0.26 21.97
N ILE A 302 -11.34 -0.52 20.94
CA ILE A 302 -10.37 -0.10 19.90
C ILE A 302 -10.83 1.20 19.21
N ASN A 303 -12.10 1.27 18.82
CA ASN A 303 -12.67 2.46 18.17
C ASN A 303 -12.65 3.67 19.10
N GLN A 304 -13.04 3.51 20.36
CA GLN A 304 -13.09 4.61 21.32
C GLN A 304 -11.71 5.21 21.56
N ARG A 305 -10.67 4.36 21.65
CA ARG A 305 -9.28 4.81 21.78
C ARG A 305 -8.79 5.52 20.52
N ALA A 306 -9.14 5.00 19.34
CA ALA A 306 -8.82 5.64 18.07
C ALA A 306 -9.43 7.06 17.99
N LEU A 307 -10.73 7.18 18.31
CA LEU A 307 -11.46 8.44 18.31
C LEU A 307 -10.84 9.44 19.29
N SER A 308 -10.62 9.03 20.54
CA SER A 308 -10.04 9.90 21.57
C SER A 308 -8.67 10.45 21.15
N TRP A 309 -7.85 9.63 20.49
CA TRP A 309 -6.55 10.06 19.98
C TRP A 309 -6.67 11.02 18.78
N LEU A 310 -7.60 10.77 17.87
CA LEU A 310 -7.85 11.62 16.71
C LEU A 310 -8.42 12.99 17.12
N ASP A 311 -9.34 13.02 18.08
CA ASP A 311 -9.93 14.25 18.61
C ASP A 311 -8.85 15.15 19.22
N LEU A 312 -7.98 14.59 20.08
CA LEU A 312 -6.83 15.31 20.63
C LEU A 312 -5.92 15.89 19.55
N ARG A 313 -5.71 15.14 18.45
CA ARG A 313 -4.89 15.60 17.32
C ARG A 313 -5.55 16.71 16.52
N ILE A 314 -6.86 16.63 16.33
CA ILE A 314 -7.64 17.68 15.68
C ILE A 314 -7.54 18.95 16.52
N GLU A 315 -7.76 18.87 17.83
CA GLU A 315 -7.64 20.02 18.76
C GLU A 315 -6.25 20.67 18.72
N GLN A 316 -5.18 19.88 18.72
CA GLN A 316 -3.82 20.40 18.61
C GLN A 316 -3.55 21.09 17.27
N ALA A 317 -4.05 20.50 16.17
CA ALA A 317 -3.88 21.06 14.83
C ALA A 317 -4.69 22.36 14.65
N THR A 318 -5.91 22.42 15.21
CA THR A 318 -6.77 23.61 15.13
C THR A 318 -6.27 24.74 16.02
N ALA A 319 -5.78 24.45 17.23
CA ALA A 319 -5.19 25.46 18.12
C ALA A 319 -4.01 26.21 17.46
N GLY A 320 -3.16 25.50 16.71
CA GLY A 320 -2.06 26.12 15.96
C GLY A 320 -2.49 26.93 14.73
N MET A 321 -3.70 26.69 14.20
CA MET A 321 -4.29 27.50 13.14
C MET A 321 -4.92 28.78 13.68
N THR A 322 -5.58 28.73 14.84
CA THR A 322 -6.13 29.92 15.51
C THR A 322 -5.00 30.87 15.92
N ASP A 323 -3.93 30.37 16.56
CA ASP A 323 -2.76 31.19 16.93
C ASP A 323 -2.06 31.81 15.70
N ARG A 324 -2.05 31.13 14.54
CA ARG A 324 -1.53 31.71 13.28
C ARG A 324 -2.46 32.74 12.65
N ALA A 325 -3.78 32.50 12.67
CA ALA A 325 -4.76 33.46 12.16
C ALA A 325 -4.79 34.73 13.02
N ASP A 326 -4.66 34.58 14.34
CA ASP A 326 -4.58 35.68 15.29
C ASP A 326 -3.28 36.48 15.09
N ARG A 327 -2.14 35.82 14.90
CA ARG A 327 -0.87 36.50 14.54
C ARG A 327 -0.94 37.23 13.20
N LEU A 328 -1.57 36.64 12.17
CA LEU A 328 -1.75 37.30 10.87
C LEU A 328 -2.71 38.50 10.94
N ALA A 329 -3.67 38.46 11.87
CA ALA A 329 -4.55 39.60 12.16
C ALA A 329 -3.81 40.71 12.95
N GLU A 330 -2.93 40.35 13.89
CA GLU A 330 -2.07 41.28 14.63
C GLU A 330 -1.01 41.96 13.74
N GLU A 331 -0.48 41.24 12.73
CA GLU A 331 0.46 41.78 11.73
C GLU A 331 -0.20 42.74 10.70
N GLY A 332 -1.50 43.01 10.82
CA GLY A 332 -2.13 44.19 10.21
C GLY A 332 -2.33 44.15 8.71
N ILE A 333 -2.47 42.97 8.08
CA ILE A 333 -2.89 42.88 6.68
C ILE A 333 -4.40 43.17 6.58
N LYS A 334 -4.74 44.47 6.49
CA LYS A 334 -6.12 44.93 6.26
C LYS A 334 -6.56 44.54 4.85
N PHE A 335 -7.41 43.53 4.73
CA PHE A 335 -8.21 43.30 3.53
C PHE A 335 -9.10 44.52 3.30
N ARG A 336 -8.85 45.27 2.22
CA ARG A 336 -9.81 46.28 1.72
C ARG A 336 -11.04 45.53 1.23
N GLN A 337 -12.18 45.75 1.89
CA GLN A 337 -13.48 45.33 1.36
C GLN A 337 -13.77 46.13 0.07
N PRO A 338 -14.24 45.47 -1.01
CA PRO A 338 -14.64 46.16 -2.23
C PRO A 338 -15.99 46.87 -2.02
N ALA A 339 -16.08 48.10 -2.55
CA ALA A 339 -17.29 48.91 -2.63
C ALA A 339 -18.18 48.46 -3.80
#